data_AF-A0A2H9TPY3-F1
#
_entry.id   AF-A0A2H9TPY3-F1
#
_cell.length_a   1.000
_cell.length_b   1.000
_cell.length_c   1.000
_cell.angle_alpha   90.00
_cell.angle_beta   90.00
_cell.angle_gamma   90.00
#
_symmetry.space_group_name_H-M   'P 1'
#
loop_
_entity.id
_entity.type
_entity.pdbx_description
1 polymer ?
#
loop_
_entity_poly.entity_id
_entity_poly.type
_entity_poly.pdbx_seq_one_letter_code
_entity_poly.pdbx_strand_id
1 'polypeptide(L)'
;MLRANNVDLSGIEQYYLWLQRVYFRFLRENSFTPFEREELPVHNSTPAPQVEFEIRHTREHLEKLKFNWLELHTKRGFLNRLGNAEEWRACQLTRWTPGELKQLEHEMEPSKSVLKAEKTRTLELLRVLEEKCEAVLGLQNSVQEKHDETDDLLRRYREAEETLQDLKLSVPDVPMRSMEEVRAVLDEQSITLEKKSIALERHRGAVEDLERLLSVHEAENAKLIGLQAELETRRTALVAEQAKGDNSLGVLCRWYASAVETLVRLSGCRVEMVQPDYLLVTVVTVPVHIHVDLMTGKLRSVKVGTTSSTPKRQWKELAETAVEFNDIPFLLRSIHAAVNK
;
A
#
# COMPACT_ATOMS: atom_id res chain seq x y z
N MET A 1 22.67 -40.54 16.20
CA MET A 1 23.08 -39.41 17.06
C MET A 1 24.01 -38.50 16.26
N LEU A 2 23.47 -37.50 15.57
CA LEU A 2 24.24 -36.44 14.93
C LEU A 2 23.53 -35.13 15.24
N ARG A 3 24.25 -34.24 15.92
CA ARG A 3 23.76 -32.99 16.51
C ARG A 3 23.37 -32.04 15.38
N ALA A 4 22.13 -31.53 15.45
CA ALA A 4 21.70 -30.38 14.67
C ALA A 4 22.64 -29.22 15.02
N ASN A 5 23.37 -28.71 14.04
CA ASN A 5 24.00 -27.40 14.17
C ASN A 5 22.87 -26.39 14.11
N ASN A 6 22.42 -25.98 15.30
CA ASN A 6 21.52 -24.85 15.51
C ASN A 6 22.13 -23.63 14.82
N VAL A 7 21.62 -23.30 13.63
CA VAL A 7 21.81 -21.98 13.06
C VAL A 7 21.16 -21.02 14.04
N ASP A 8 21.97 -20.13 14.59
CA ASP A 8 21.57 -19.18 15.62
C ASP A 8 20.62 -18.13 15.02
N LEU A 9 19.33 -18.50 14.93
CA LEU A 9 18.22 -17.64 14.49
C LEU A 9 17.96 -16.49 15.48
N SER A 10 18.71 -16.44 16.60
CA SER A 10 18.61 -15.39 17.60
C SER A 10 18.77 -13.99 17.00
N GLY A 11 19.55 -13.79 15.93
CA GLY A 11 19.69 -12.47 15.31
C GLY A 11 18.41 -11.96 14.62
N ILE A 12 17.65 -12.84 13.96
CA ILE A 12 16.41 -12.48 13.26
C ILE A 12 15.26 -12.35 14.27
N GLU A 13 15.18 -13.26 15.24
CA GLU A 13 14.22 -13.16 16.34
C GLU A 13 14.48 -11.91 17.20
N GLN A 14 15.75 -11.58 17.49
CA GLN A 14 16.13 -10.34 18.17
C GLN A 14 15.77 -9.11 17.35
N TYR A 15 15.87 -9.15 16.01
CA TYR A 15 15.45 -8.05 15.14
C TYR A 15 13.94 -7.82 15.19
N TYR A 16 13.12 -8.89 15.13
CA TYR A 16 11.66 -8.79 15.25
C TYR A 16 11.22 -8.37 16.66
N LEU A 17 11.86 -8.90 17.71
CA LEU A 17 11.61 -8.49 19.09
C LEU A 17 12.03 -7.04 19.35
N TRP A 18 13.11 -6.58 18.70
CA TRP A 18 13.54 -5.18 18.74
C TRP A 18 12.54 -4.28 18.03
N LEU A 19 12.05 -4.65 16.84
CA LEU A 19 10.98 -3.93 16.14
C LEU A 19 9.69 -3.85 16.96
N GLN A 20 9.27 -4.97 17.59
CA GLN A 20 8.13 -4.98 18.49
C GLN A 20 8.36 -4.08 19.71
N ARG A 21 9.53 -4.12 20.34
CA ARG A 21 9.86 -3.24 21.48
C ARG A 21 9.90 -1.77 21.10
N VAL A 22 10.44 -1.42 19.94
CA VAL A 22 10.43 -0.04 19.42
C VAL A 22 9.01 0.41 19.12
N TYR A 23 8.18 -0.45 18.53
CA TYR A 23 6.77 -0.17 18.26
C TYR A 23 5.96 0.01 19.54
N PHE A 24 6.11 -0.88 20.53
CA PHE A 24 5.44 -0.76 21.83
C PHE A 24 5.96 0.41 22.67
N ARG A 25 7.25 0.73 22.60
CA ARG A 25 7.82 1.91 23.26
C ARG A 25 7.30 3.19 22.60
N PHE A 26 7.21 3.23 21.28
CA PHE A 26 6.58 4.33 20.55
C PHE A 26 5.09 4.48 20.90
N LEU A 27 4.35 3.37 21.05
CA LEU A 27 2.96 3.40 21.49
C LEU A 27 2.81 3.83 22.96
N ARG A 28 3.79 3.58 23.82
CA ARG A 28 3.80 3.97 25.24
C ARG A 28 4.31 5.40 25.46
N GLU A 29 5.21 5.89 24.62
CA GLU A 29 5.73 7.27 24.66
C GLU A 29 4.80 8.23 23.90
N ASN A 30 3.99 7.74 22.96
CA ASN A 30 2.93 8.51 22.27
C ASN A 30 1.51 8.08 22.66
N SER A 31 1.33 7.23 23.68
CA SER A 31 0.07 7.19 24.40
C SER A 31 -0.03 8.53 25.11
N PHE A 32 -0.79 9.43 24.50
CA PHE A 32 -1.23 10.68 25.09
C PHE A 32 -1.44 10.48 26.59
N THR A 33 -0.65 11.18 27.41
CA THR A 33 -1.11 11.53 28.76
C THR A 33 -2.51 12.10 28.59
N PRO A 34 -3.48 11.73 29.45
CA PRO A 34 -4.80 12.35 29.40
C PRO A 34 -4.57 13.84 29.64
N PHE A 35 -4.55 14.62 28.56
CA PHE A 35 -4.74 16.06 28.65
C PHE A 35 -6.04 16.22 29.42
N GLU A 36 -5.95 16.91 30.56
CA GLU A 36 -7.09 17.41 31.29
C GLU A 36 -8.09 17.91 30.25
N ARG A 37 -9.25 17.26 30.18
CA ARG A 37 -10.37 17.76 29.41
C ARG A 37 -10.79 19.05 30.10
N GLU A 38 -10.18 20.16 29.71
CA GLU A 38 -10.87 21.43 29.74
C GLU A 38 -12.10 21.22 28.87
N GLU A 39 -13.25 21.06 29.52
CA GLU A 39 -14.55 20.94 28.90
C GLU A 39 -14.82 22.22 28.11
N LEU A 40 -14.39 22.24 26.85
CA LEU A 40 -14.89 23.19 25.88
C LEU A 40 -16.41 23.00 25.81
N PRO A 41 -17.19 24.10 25.84
CA PRO A 41 -18.64 24.01 25.84
C PRO A 41 -19.09 23.26 24.58
N VAL A 42 -19.79 22.15 24.80
CA VAL A 42 -20.35 21.30 23.75
C VAL A 42 -21.45 22.09 23.04
N HIS A 43 -21.07 22.83 22.00
CA HIS A 43 -22.02 23.24 20.98
C HIS A 43 -22.34 22.02 20.14
N ASN A 44 -23.54 21.47 20.35
CA ASN A 44 -24.17 20.44 19.51
C ASN A 44 -24.49 21.01 18.12
N SER A 45 -23.46 21.28 17.32
CA SER A 45 -23.61 21.42 15.87
C SER A 45 -23.00 20.19 15.22
N THR A 46 -23.84 19.31 14.70
CA THR A 46 -23.42 18.31 13.71
C THR A 46 -22.63 19.03 12.61
N PRO A 47 -21.34 18.74 12.42
CA PRO A 47 -20.56 19.40 11.38
C PRO A 47 -21.19 19.09 10.03
N ALA A 48 -21.28 20.11 9.16
CA ALA A 48 -21.80 19.92 7.81
C ALA A 48 -21.02 18.79 7.11
N PRO A 49 -21.68 17.92 6.30
CA PRO A 49 -21.06 16.74 5.71
C PRO A 49 -19.80 17.02 4.87
N GLN A 50 -19.63 18.26 4.38
CA GLN A 50 -18.40 18.72 3.73
C GLN A 50 -17.21 18.81 4.70
N VAL A 51 -17.43 19.28 5.93
CA VAL A 51 -16.39 19.38 6.97
C VAL A 51 -15.98 17.98 7.44
N GLU A 52 -16.93 17.04 7.56
CA GLU A 52 -16.60 15.64 7.87
C GLU A 52 -15.78 14.96 6.77
N PHE A 53 -16.10 15.25 5.50
CA PHE A 53 -15.33 14.74 4.37
C PHE A 53 -13.90 15.32 4.35
N GLU A 54 -13.74 16.62 4.60
CA GLU A 54 -12.43 17.26 4.69
C GLU A 54 -11.60 16.73 5.87
N ILE A 55 -12.23 16.49 7.03
CA ILE A 55 -11.58 15.87 8.19
C ILE A 55 -11.14 14.43 7.87
N ARG A 56 -11.96 13.63 7.17
CA ARG A 56 -11.55 12.28 6.76
C ARG A 56 -10.41 12.31 5.74
N HIS A 57 -10.50 13.16 4.72
CA HIS A 57 -9.47 13.28 3.69
C HIS A 57 -8.12 13.75 4.26
N THR A 58 -8.13 14.75 5.16
CA THR A 58 -6.91 15.22 5.85
C THR A 58 -6.33 14.16 6.78
N ARG A 59 -7.18 13.39 7.47
CA ARG A 59 -6.74 12.26 8.30
C ARG A 59 -6.06 11.17 7.47
N GLU A 60 -6.66 10.76 6.35
CA GLU A 60 -6.06 9.78 5.43
C GLU A 60 -4.74 10.28 4.86
N HIS A 61 -4.65 11.58 4.53
CA HIS A 61 -3.41 12.19 4.05
C HIS A 61 -2.30 12.17 5.13
N LEU A 62 -2.65 12.49 6.38
CA LEU A 62 -1.72 12.45 7.52
C LEU A 62 -1.27 11.02 7.85
N GLU A 63 -2.16 10.03 7.72
CA GLU A 63 -1.82 8.62 7.91
C GLU A 63 -0.83 8.13 6.83
N LYS A 64 -1.03 8.52 5.57
CA LYS A 64 -0.07 8.25 4.48
C LYS A 64 1.28 8.92 4.71
N LEU A 65 1.29 10.18 5.14
CA LEU A 65 2.52 10.91 5.48
C LEU A 65 3.27 10.25 6.65
N LYS A 66 2.54 9.81 7.68
CA LYS A 66 3.11 9.10 8.83
C LYS A 66 3.73 7.77 8.41
N PHE A 67 3.05 7.01 7.54
CA PHE A 67 3.58 5.75 7.01
C PHE A 67 4.85 5.97 6.18
N ASN A 68 4.82 6.93 5.25
CA ASN A 68 5.99 7.29 4.44
C ASN A 68 7.18 7.76 5.31
N TRP A 69 6.91 8.52 6.36
CA TRP A 69 7.95 8.96 7.29
C TRP A 69 8.55 7.77 8.07
N LEU A 70 7.72 6.84 8.56
CA LEU A 70 8.18 5.61 9.22
C LEU A 70 9.03 4.75 8.27
N GLU A 71 8.60 4.59 7.02
CA GLU A 71 9.35 3.85 6.00
C GLU A 71 10.70 4.50 5.69
N LEU A 72 10.73 5.83 5.51
CA LEU A 72 11.97 6.57 5.29
C LEU A 72 12.88 6.51 6.51
N HIS A 73 12.35 6.61 7.73
CA HIS A 73 13.13 6.56 8.95
C HIS A 73 13.72 5.17 9.21
N THR A 74 12.97 4.10 8.89
CA THR A 74 13.45 2.72 8.98
C THR A 74 14.49 2.42 7.91
N LYS A 75 14.26 2.84 6.66
CA LYS A 75 15.26 2.77 5.58
C LYS A 75 16.53 3.54 5.94
N ARG A 76 16.43 4.74 6.49
CA ARG A 76 17.57 5.53 6.95
C ARG A 76 18.29 4.87 8.12
N GLY A 77 17.56 4.32 9.09
CA GLY A 77 18.15 3.57 10.21
C GLY A 77 18.82 2.27 9.77
N PHE A 78 18.33 1.62 8.72
CA PHE A 78 18.95 0.46 8.09
C PHE A 78 20.21 0.85 7.30
N LEU A 79 20.12 1.90 6.48
CA LEU A 79 21.26 2.41 5.71
C LEU A 79 22.36 2.98 6.60
N ASN A 80 22.03 3.60 7.75
CA ASN A 80 23.02 4.02 8.73
C ASN A 80 23.72 2.81 9.38
N ARG A 81 23.00 1.71 9.63
CA ARG A 81 23.59 0.45 10.11
C ARG A 81 24.47 -0.24 9.05
N LEU A 82 24.12 -0.11 7.78
CA LEU A 82 24.98 -0.54 6.66
C LEU A 82 26.16 0.42 6.42
N GLY A 83 25.96 1.71 6.70
CA GLY A 83 26.89 2.81 6.45
C GLY A 83 28.01 2.93 7.49
N ASN A 84 27.93 2.22 8.62
CA ASN A 84 29.05 1.97 9.54
C ASN A 84 30.08 1.04 8.88
N ALA A 85 30.68 1.49 7.77
CA ALA A 85 31.65 0.74 6.99
C ALA A 85 32.93 0.39 7.79
N GLU A 86 33.15 0.99 8.95
CA GLU A 86 34.26 0.67 9.86
C GLU A 86 34.00 -0.56 10.73
N GLU A 87 32.77 -0.78 11.20
CA GLU A 87 32.38 -2.02 11.91
C GLU A 87 32.40 -3.22 10.95
N TRP A 88 31.95 -3.04 9.71
CA TRP A 88 32.00 -4.07 8.67
C TRP A 88 33.42 -4.36 8.16
N ARG A 89 34.32 -3.36 8.17
CA ARG A 89 35.75 -3.54 7.83
C ARG A 89 36.54 -4.20 8.97
N ALA A 90 36.21 -3.89 10.22
CA ALA A 90 36.82 -4.51 11.41
C ALA A 90 36.50 -6.01 11.52
N CYS A 91 35.34 -6.45 11.04
CA CYS A 91 34.93 -7.84 11.10
C CYS A 91 35.59 -8.79 10.08
N GLN A 92 36.47 -8.33 9.17
CA GLN A 92 37.08 -9.15 8.08
C GLN A 92 36.09 -9.98 7.22
N LEU A 93 34.78 -9.76 7.36
CA LEU A 93 33.70 -10.61 6.82
C LEU A 93 33.24 -10.19 5.41
N THR A 94 33.86 -9.20 4.78
CA THR A 94 33.38 -8.58 3.53
C THR A 94 34.38 -8.65 2.38
N ARG A 95 35.25 -9.66 2.36
CA ARG A 95 35.98 -10.01 1.14
C ARG A 95 35.79 -11.49 0.81
N TRP A 96 34.55 -11.83 0.49
CA TRP A 96 34.24 -13.11 -0.15
C TRP A 96 35.02 -13.16 -1.45
N THR A 97 36.01 -14.04 -1.52
CA THR A 97 36.71 -14.30 -2.77
C THR A 97 35.73 -14.99 -3.74
N PRO A 98 35.88 -14.79 -5.06
CA PRO A 98 35.02 -15.45 -6.04
C PRO A 98 34.97 -16.99 -5.92
N GLY A 99 35.95 -17.61 -5.27
CA GLY A 99 35.97 -19.03 -4.95
C GLY A 99 35.10 -19.41 -3.74
N GLU A 100 35.18 -18.64 -2.66
CA GLU A 100 34.34 -18.83 -1.45
C GLU A 100 32.86 -18.61 -1.75
N LEU A 101 32.53 -17.65 -2.63
CA LEU A 101 31.16 -17.39 -3.03
C LEU A 101 30.56 -18.55 -3.83
N LYS A 102 31.36 -19.18 -4.71
CA LYS A 102 30.94 -20.38 -5.47
C LYS A 102 30.78 -21.61 -4.58
N GLN A 103 31.65 -21.77 -3.57
CA GLN A 103 31.52 -22.85 -2.59
C GLN A 103 30.26 -22.67 -1.75
N LEU A 104 30.00 -21.46 -1.26
CA LEU A 104 28.79 -21.17 -0.49
C LEU A 104 27.52 -21.30 -1.34
N GLU A 105 27.56 -20.91 -2.62
CA GLU A 105 26.44 -21.16 -3.54
C GLU A 105 26.18 -22.64 -3.74
N HIS A 106 27.23 -23.46 -3.85
CA HIS A 106 27.11 -24.90 -3.97
C HIS A 106 26.56 -25.55 -2.69
N GLU A 107 27.02 -25.09 -1.52
CA GLU A 107 26.53 -25.52 -0.21
C GLU A 107 25.08 -25.10 0.05
N MET A 108 24.66 -23.95 -0.48
CA MET A 108 23.30 -23.42 -0.34
C MET A 108 22.31 -23.97 -1.38
N GLU A 109 22.79 -24.57 -2.47
CA GLU A 109 21.94 -25.14 -3.52
C GLU A 109 20.94 -26.21 -3.02
N PRO A 110 21.30 -27.16 -2.13
CA PRO A 110 20.31 -28.07 -1.54
C PRO A 110 19.28 -27.34 -0.67
N SER A 111 19.66 -26.30 0.08
CA SER A 111 18.69 -25.51 0.86
C SER A 111 17.76 -24.70 -0.05
N LYS A 112 18.27 -24.15 -1.16
CA LYS A 112 17.45 -23.47 -2.18
C LYS A 112 16.47 -24.43 -2.85
N SER A 113 16.87 -25.68 -3.12
CA SER A 113 15.97 -26.66 -3.73
C SER A 113 14.85 -27.08 -2.76
N VAL A 114 15.16 -27.26 -1.48
CA VAL A 114 14.17 -27.50 -0.42
C VAL A 114 13.21 -26.32 -0.30
N LEU A 115 13.71 -25.08 -0.25
CA LEU A 115 12.85 -23.89 -0.18
C LEU A 115 11.96 -23.74 -1.42
N LYS A 116 12.47 -24.06 -2.62
CA LYS A 116 11.64 -24.08 -3.84
C LYS A 116 10.54 -25.14 -3.74
N ALA A 117 10.86 -26.34 -3.27
CA ALA A 117 9.90 -27.42 -3.09
C ALA A 117 8.83 -27.08 -2.03
N GLU A 118 9.22 -26.48 -0.92
CA GLU A 118 8.29 -26.01 0.11
C GLU A 118 7.42 -24.86 -0.39
N LYS A 119 7.98 -23.92 -1.15
CA LYS A 119 7.22 -22.84 -1.79
C LYS A 119 6.18 -23.39 -2.76
N THR A 120 6.54 -24.36 -3.60
CA THR A 120 5.57 -25.00 -4.50
C THR A 120 4.49 -25.75 -3.72
N ARG A 121 4.86 -26.43 -2.62
CA ARG A 121 3.90 -27.13 -1.77
C ARG A 121 2.94 -26.17 -1.07
N THR A 122 3.43 -25.02 -0.59
CA THR A 122 2.57 -24.00 0.06
C THR A 122 1.64 -23.34 -0.95
N LEU A 123 2.11 -23.06 -2.16
CA LEU A 123 1.25 -22.54 -3.23
C LEU A 123 0.15 -23.54 -3.61
N GLU A 124 0.47 -24.84 -3.70
CA GLU A 124 -0.54 -25.87 -3.96
C GLU A 124 -1.57 -25.97 -2.82
N LEU A 125 -1.11 -25.89 -1.56
CA LEU A 125 -2.01 -25.88 -0.41
C LEU A 125 -2.92 -24.65 -0.40
N LEU A 126 -2.41 -23.48 -0.77
CA LEU A 126 -3.21 -22.27 -0.92
C LEU A 126 -4.26 -22.44 -2.00
N ARG A 127 -3.90 -22.98 -3.17
CA ARG A 127 -4.83 -23.24 -4.26
C ARG A 127 -5.96 -24.18 -3.84
N VAL A 128 -5.62 -25.28 -3.16
CA VAL A 128 -6.62 -26.22 -2.61
C VAL A 128 -7.52 -25.55 -1.58
N LEU A 129 -6.98 -24.62 -0.79
CA LEU A 129 -7.75 -23.89 0.22
C LEU A 129 -8.71 -22.88 -0.43
N GLU A 130 -8.26 -22.17 -1.47
CA GLU A 130 -9.09 -21.30 -2.30
C GLU A 130 -10.26 -22.08 -2.94
N GLU A 131 -9.98 -23.21 -3.59
CA GLU A 131 -11.01 -24.10 -4.17
C GLU A 131 -12.04 -24.54 -3.12
N LYS A 132 -11.59 -24.87 -1.91
CA LYS A 132 -12.49 -25.24 -0.80
C LYS A 132 -13.31 -24.07 -0.29
N CYS A 133 -12.73 -22.87 -0.22
CA CYS A 133 -13.45 -21.67 0.17
C CYS A 133 -14.54 -21.34 -0.85
N GLU A 134 -14.26 -21.44 -2.14
CA GLU A 134 -15.27 -21.27 -3.20
C GLU A 134 -16.41 -22.30 -3.07
N ALA A 135 -16.08 -23.57 -2.82
CA ALA A 135 -17.08 -24.60 -2.59
C ALA A 135 -17.97 -24.33 -1.36
N VAL A 136 -17.38 -23.82 -0.26
CA VAL A 136 -18.13 -23.44 0.94
C VAL A 136 -19.05 -22.24 0.67
N LEU A 137 -18.57 -21.24 -0.07
CA LEU A 137 -19.39 -20.09 -0.47
C LEU A 137 -20.55 -20.52 -1.38
N GLY A 138 -20.30 -21.44 -2.31
CA GLY A 138 -21.36 -22.03 -3.15
C GLY A 138 -22.42 -22.77 -2.33
N LEU A 139 -22.00 -23.56 -1.34
CA LEU A 139 -22.91 -24.22 -0.41
C LEU A 139 -23.71 -23.22 0.43
N GLN A 140 -23.08 -22.15 0.91
CA GLN A 140 -23.74 -21.10 1.68
C GLN A 140 -24.84 -20.42 0.85
N ASN A 141 -24.55 -20.09 -0.42
CA ASN A 141 -25.56 -19.52 -1.33
C ASN A 141 -26.72 -20.47 -1.54
N SER A 142 -26.45 -21.77 -1.75
CA SER A 142 -27.51 -22.77 -1.90
C SER A 142 -28.36 -22.94 -0.64
N VAL A 143 -27.75 -22.89 0.55
CA VAL A 143 -28.48 -22.90 1.82
C VAL A 143 -29.35 -21.65 1.96
N GLN A 144 -28.84 -20.49 1.55
CA GLN A 144 -29.62 -19.24 1.57
C GLN A 144 -30.82 -19.31 0.62
N GLU A 145 -30.63 -19.79 -0.62
CA GLU A 145 -31.74 -20.00 -1.56
C GLU A 145 -32.80 -20.94 -0.99
N LYS A 146 -32.37 -22.05 -0.36
CA LYS A 146 -33.31 -22.96 0.30
C LYS A 146 -34.02 -22.34 1.49
N HIS A 147 -33.34 -21.46 2.22
CA HIS A 147 -33.98 -20.73 3.31
C HIS A 147 -35.05 -19.77 2.77
N ASP A 148 -34.75 -19.02 1.72
CA ASP A 148 -35.69 -18.09 1.09
C ASP A 148 -36.90 -18.85 0.51
N GLU A 149 -36.68 -20.02 -0.13
CA GLU A 149 -37.76 -20.92 -0.57
C GLU A 149 -38.64 -21.38 0.60
N THR A 150 -38.05 -21.74 1.75
CA THR A 150 -38.83 -22.16 2.93
C THR A 150 -39.65 -21.00 3.51
N ASP A 151 -39.11 -19.78 3.51
CA ASP A 151 -39.81 -18.60 4.01
C ASP A 151 -40.98 -18.20 3.10
N ASP A 152 -40.79 -18.31 1.79
CA ASP A 152 -41.88 -18.14 0.81
C ASP A 152 -42.99 -19.19 1.00
N LEU A 153 -42.62 -20.46 1.22
CA LEU A 153 -43.59 -21.53 1.49
C LEU A 153 -44.34 -21.31 2.81
N LEU A 154 -43.65 -20.86 3.86
CA LEU A 154 -44.28 -20.52 5.14
C LEU A 154 -45.25 -19.34 5.00
N ARG A 155 -44.91 -18.31 4.21
CA ARG A 155 -45.83 -17.21 3.90
C ARG A 155 -47.08 -17.72 3.20
N ARG A 156 -46.93 -18.52 2.14
CA ARG A 156 -48.06 -19.12 1.41
C ARG A 156 -48.92 -20.02 2.30
N TYR A 157 -48.30 -20.75 3.24
CA TYR A 157 -49.03 -21.57 4.20
C TYR A 157 -49.87 -20.72 5.15
N ARG A 158 -49.32 -19.62 5.67
CA ARG A 158 -50.09 -18.67 6.51
C ARG A 158 -51.24 -18.04 5.75
N GLU A 159 -51.01 -17.60 4.51
CA GLU A 159 -52.06 -17.10 3.63
C GLU A 159 -53.15 -18.16 3.39
N ALA A 160 -52.76 -19.43 3.23
CA ALA A 160 -53.70 -20.55 3.10
C ALA A 160 -54.48 -20.83 4.41
N GLU A 161 -53.85 -20.68 5.58
CA GLU A 161 -54.53 -20.78 6.87
C GLU A 161 -55.51 -19.63 7.11
N GLU A 162 -55.13 -18.40 6.77
CA GLU A 162 -56.00 -17.22 6.84
C GLU A 162 -57.20 -17.39 5.93
N THR A 163 -56.99 -17.80 4.67
CA THR A 163 -58.10 -18.08 3.75
C THR A 163 -59.00 -19.23 4.23
N LEU A 164 -58.45 -20.27 4.87
CA LEU A 164 -59.23 -21.34 5.49
C LEU A 164 -60.02 -20.87 6.73
N GLN A 165 -59.45 -19.99 7.55
CA GLN A 165 -60.16 -19.37 8.67
C GLN A 165 -61.27 -18.45 8.17
N ASP A 166 -61.01 -17.62 7.17
CA ASP A 166 -62.00 -16.78 6.52
C ASP A 166 -63.13 -17.62 5.90
N LEU A 167 -62.79 -18.75 5.26
CA LEU A 167 -63.76 -19.72 4.78
C LEU A 167 -64.58 -20.31 5.94
N LYS A 168 -63.97 -20.73 7.04
CA LYS A 168 -64.68 -21.26 8.22
C LYS A 168 -65.59 -20.22 8.89
N LEU A 169 -65.17 -18.96 8.93
CA LEU A 169 -65.95 -17.84 9.48
C LEU A 169 -67.06 -17.38 8.51
N SER A 170 -66.87 -17.59 7.21
CA SER A 170 -67.85 -17.30 6.15
C SER A 170 -68.70 -18.51 5.76
N VAL A 171 -68.69 -19.60 6.53
CA VAL A 171 -69.79 -20.58 6.54
C VAL A 171 -70.82 -20.13 7.59
N PRO A 172 -71.86 -19.35 7.23
CA PRO A 172 -73.07 -19.36 8.03
C PRO A 172 -73.69 -20.76 7.94
N ASP A 173 -74.45 -21.18 8.95
CA ASP A 173 -75.46 -22.22 8.77
C ASP A 173 -76.25 -21.87 7.51
N VAL A 174 -76.00 -22.57 6.40
CA VAL A 174 -76.52 -22.19 5.09
C VAL A 174 -78.00 -22.59 5.04
N PRO A 175 -78.97 -21.65 5.06
CA PRO A 175 -80.27 -21.97 4.49
C PRO A 175 -80.02 -22.28 3.01
N MET A 176 -80.57 -23.38 2.50
CA MET A 176 -80.41 -23.76 1.09
C MET A 176 -80.71 -22.55 0.20
N ARG A 177 -79.65 -21.93 -0.34
CA ARG A 177 -79.76 -20.93 -1.39
C ARG A 177 -80.45 -21.57 -2.58
N SER A 178 -81.32 -20.84 -3.24
CA SER A 178 -81.97 -21.37 -4.44
C SER A 178 -80.90 -21.67 -5.49
N MET A 179 -81.14 -22.65 -6.36
CA MET A 179 -80.20 -23.02 -7.42
C MET A 179 -79.85 -21.84 -8.34
N GLU A 180 -80.72 -20.82 -8.41
CA GLU A 180 -80.53 -19.59 -9.17
C GLU A 180 -79.54 -18.62 -8.50
N GLU A 181 -79.56 -18.49 -7.17
CA GLU A 181 -78.60 -17.67 -6.43
C GLU A 181 -77.18 -18.24 -6.51
N VAL A 182 -77.05 -19.57 -6.49
CA VAL A 182 -75.76 -20.26 -6.68
C VAL A 182 -75.23 -20.04 -8.11
N ARG A 183 -76.10 -20.08 -9.12
CA ARG A 183 -75.72 -19.78 -10.52
C ARG A 183 -75.26 -18.35 -10.69
N ALA A 184 -75.96 -17.38 -10.10
CA ALA A 184 -75.58 -15.96 -10.17
C ALA A 184 -74.19 -15.70 -9.57
N VAL A 185 -73.87 -16.33 -8.43
CA VAL A 185 -72.54 -16.22 -7.81
C VAL A 185 -71.47 -16.91 -8.67
N LEU A 186 -71.79 -18.07 -9.27
CA LEU A 186 -70.85 -18.78 -10.14
C LEU A 186 -70.54 -17.98 -11.41
N ASP A 187 -71.54 -17.33 -12.00
CA ASP A 187 -71.39 -16.46 -13.18
C ASP A 187 -70.55 -15.21 -12.84
N GLU A 188 -70.79 -14.61 -11.67
CA GLU A 188 -69.99 -13.46 -11.20
C GLU A 188 -68.52 -13.86 -10.94
N GLN A 189 -68.28 -15.04 -10.35
CA GLN A 189 -66.94 -15.60 -10.18
C GLN A 189 -66.28 -15.93 -11.53
N SER A 190 -67.03 -16.44 -12.51
CA SER A 190 -66.54 -16.71 -13.85
C SER A 190 -66.08 -15.43 -14.55
N ILE A 191 -66.88 -14.36 -14.51
CA ILE A 191 -66.51 -13.04 -15.05
C ILE A 191 -65.27 -12.48 -14.34
N THR A 192 -65.16 -12.69 -13.03
CA THR A 192 -64.00 -12.23 -12.25
C THR A 192 -62.74 -13.01 -12.62
N LEU A 193 -62.85 -14.32 -12.87
CA LEU A 193 -61.75 -15.17 -13.34
C LEU A 193 -61.33 -14.80 -14.77
N GLU A 194 -62.26 -14.51 -15.68
CA GLU A 194 -61.93 -14.03 -17.02
C GLU A 194 -61.17 -12.70 -16.97
N LYS A 195 -61.61 -11.75 -16.14
CA LYS A 195 -60.89 -10.48 -15.95
C LYS A 195 -59.48 -10.69 -15.40
N LYS A 196 -59.30 -11.62 -14.46
CA LYS A 196 -57.98 -11.99 -13.93
C LYS A 196 -57.10 -12.69 -14.98
N SER A 197 -57.69 -13.54 -15.82
CA SER A 197 -56.99 -14.19 -16.94
C SER A 197 -56.45 -13.14 -17.92
N ILE A 198 -57.29 -12.18 -18.32
CA ILE A 198 -56.89 -11.09 -19.22
C ILE A 198 -55.78 -10.24 -18.60
N ALA A 199 -55.84 -9.97 -17.29
CA ALA A 199 -54.78 -9.24 -16.59
C ALA A 199 -53.47 -10.04 -16.58
N LEU A 200 -53.51 -11.35 -16.32
CA LEU A 200 -52.34 -12.22 -16.37
C LEU A 200 -51.73 -12.30 -17.77
N GLU A 201 -52.55 -12.36 -18.82
CA GLU A 201 -52.10 -12.32 -20.22
C GLU A 201 -51.35 -11.02 -20.53
N ARG A 202 -51.87 -9.88 -20.06
CA ARG A 202 -51.20 -8.58 -20.20
C ARG A 202 -49.88 -8.51 -19.45
N HIS A 203 -49.84 -9.08 -18.23
CA HIS A 203 -48.60 -9.15 -17.46
C HIS A 203 -47.57 -10.07 -18.11
N ARG A 204 -47.97 -11.20 -18.69
CA ARG A 204 -47.09 -12.05 -19.49
C ARG A 204 -46.51 -11.32 -20.69
N GLY A 205 -47.34 -10.58 -21.44
CA GLY A 205 -46.85 -9.75 -22.55
C GLY A 205 -45.84 -8.69 -22.09
N ALA A 206 -46.09 -8.03 -20.96
CA ALA A 206 -45.14 -7.06 -20.39
C ALA A 206 -43.81 -7.70 -19.95
N VAL A 207 -43.84 -8.93 -19.43
CA VAL A 207 -42.62 -9.67 -19.06
C VAL A 207 -41.83 -10.07 -20.32
N GLU A 208 -42.49 -10.58 -21.36
CA GLU A 208 -41.82 -10.92 -22.63
C GLU A 208 -41.16 -9.68 -23.27
N ASP A 209 -41.80 -8.51 -23.19
CA ASP A 209 -41.20 -7.27 -23.70
C ASP A 209 -40.01 -6.79 -22.86
N LEU A 210 -40.05 -6.97 -21.52
CA LEU A 210 -38.92 -6.69 -20.64
C LEU A 210 -37.74 -7.64 -20.89
N GLU A 211 -38.00 -8.93 -21.11
CA GLU A 211 -36.97 -9.92 -21.47
C GLU A 211 -36.30 -9.57 -22.80
N ARG A 212 -37.08 -9.13 -23.80
CA ARG A 212 -36.53 -8.62 -25.06
C ARG A 212 -35.62 -7.42 -24.84
N LEU A 213 -36.05 -6.44 -24.04
CA LEU A 213 -35.24 -5.25 -23.74
C LEU A 213 -33.95 -5.61 -22.99
N LEU A 214 -34.01 -6.54 -22.03
CA LEU A 214 -32.83 -7.06 -21.35
C LEU A 214 -31.85 -7.69 -22.33
N SER A 215 -32.33 -8.54 -23.25
CA SER A 215 -31.46 -9.18 -24.24
C SER A 215 -30.75 -8.17 -25.17
N VAL A 216 -31.43 -7.08 -25.52
CA VAL A 216 -30.85 -5.97 -26.32
C VAL A 216 -29.78 -5.25 -25.51
N HIS A 217 -30.06 -4.91 -24.25
CA HIS A 217 -29.09 -4.25 -23.38
C HIS A 217 -27.86 -5.12 -23.07
N GLU A 218 -28.03 -6.43 -22.90
CA GLU A 218 -26.91 -7.36 -22.75
C GLU A 218 -26.03 -7.39 -23.98
N ALA A 219 -26.63 -7.40 -25.18
CA ALA A 219 -25.89 -7.33 -26.44
C ALA A 219 -25.15 -5.98 -26.62
N GLU A 220 -25.74 -4.87 -26.18
CA GLU A 220 -25.09 -3.55 -26.17
C GLU A 220 -23.93 -3.49 -25.17
N ASN A 221 -24.12 -4.03 -23.96
CA ASN A 221 -23.07 -4.10 -22.94
C ASN A 221 -21.89 -4.95 -23.41
N ALA A 222 -22.14 -6.09 -24.06
CA ALA A 222 -21.08 -6.91 -24.64
C ALA A 222 -20.26 -6.14 -25.69
N LYS A 223 -20.91 -5.31 -26.52
CA LYS A 223 -20.21 -4.44 -27.49
C LYS A 223 -19.37 -3.37 -26.80
N LEU A 224 -19.90 -2.73 -25.75
CA LEU A 224 -19.18 -1.70 -24.99
C LEU A 224 -17.94 -2.27 -24.28
N ILE A 225 -18.05 -3.46 -23.70
CA ILE A 225 -16.93 -4.16 -23.07
C ILE A 225 -15.84 -4.46 -24.12
N GLY A 226 -16.23 -4.93 -25.31
CA GLY A 226 -15.29 -5.14 -26.42
C GLY A 226 -14.55 -3.87 -26.82
N LEU A 227 -15.26 -2.75 -26.97
CA LEU A 227 -14.66 -1.45 -27.31
C LEU A 227 -13.72 -0.93 -26.22
N GLN A 228 -14.05 -1.13 -24.94
CA GLN A 228 -13.17 -0.76 -23.84
C GLN A 228 -11.85 -1.53 -23.87
N ALA A 229 -11.90 -2.86 -24.10
CA ALA A 229 -10.70 -3.68 -24.23
C ALA A 229 -9.82 -3.23 -25.41
N GLU A 230 -10.42 -2.85 -26.54
CA GLU A 230 -9.69 -2.29 -27.69
C GLU A 230 -9.03 -0.93 -27.38
N LEU A 231 -9.70 -0.07 -26.60
CA LEU A 231 -9.13 1.22 -26.20
C LEU A 231 -7.99 1.06 -25.20
N GLU A 232 -8.08 0.12 -24.26
CA GLU A 232 -7.02 -0.15 -23.29
C GLU A 232 -5.77 -0.75 -23.95
N THR A 233 -5.95 -1.67 -24.89
CA THR A 233 -4.84 -2.21 -25.69
C THR A 233 -4.15 -1.13 -26.53
N ARG A 234 -4.90 -0.19 -27.13
CA ARG A 234 -4.31 0.98 -27.81
C ARG A 234 -3.58 1.92 -26.86
N ARG A 235 -4.14 2.18 -25.69
CA ARG A 235 -3.51 3.05 -24.68
C ARG A 235 -2.20 2.47 -24.17
N THR A 236 -2.17 1.18 -23.87
CA THR A 236 -0.94 0.50 -23.42
C THR A 236 0.13 0.47 -24.51
N ALA A 237 -0.25 0.28 -25.78
CA ALA A 237 0.67 0.38 -26.91
C ALA A 237 1.29 1.80 -27.03
N LEU A 238 0.48 2.86 -26.90
CA LEU A 238 0.96 4.24 -26.93
C LEU A 238 1.90 4.57 -25.77
N VAL A 239 1.60 4.10 -24.56
CA VAL A 239 2.48 4.27 -23.39
C VAL A 239 3.82 3.55 -23.60
N ALA A 240 3.79 2.35 -24.18
CA ALA A 240 5.01 1.60 -24.49
C ALA A 240 5.87 2.28 -25.59
N GLU A 241 5.24 2.94 -26.57
CA GLU A 241 5.95 3.76 -27.56
C GLU A 241 6.53 5.04 -26.94
N GLN A 242 5.80 5.73 -26.06
CA GLN A 242 6.30 6.91 -25.34
C GLN A 242 7.48 6.59 -24.42
N ALA A 243 7.43 5.45 -23.73
CA ALA A 243 8.53 4.98 -22.87
C ALA A 243 9.83 4.69 -23.66
N LYS A 244 9.73 4.36 -24.95
CA LYS A 244 10.91 4.21 -25.83
C LYS A 244 11.47 5.55 -26.31
N GLY A 245 10.67 6.63 -26.28
CA GLY A 245 11.06 7.98 -26.71
C GLY A 245 11.75 8.83 -25.63
N ASP A 246 11.50 8.56 -24.34
CA ASP A 246 12.00 9.39 -23.22
C ASP A 246 13.45 9.08 -22.81
N ASN A 247 14.39 9.28 -23.75
CA ASN A 247 15.83 9.36 -23.47
C ASN A 247 16.24 10.71 -22.84
N SER A 248 15.30 11.63 -22.65
CA SER A 248 15.49 13.00 -22.13
C SER A 248 16.09 13.02 -20.73
N LEU A 249 15.57 12.20 -19.81
CA LEU A 249 16.08 12.06 -18.45
C LEU A 249 17.51 11.48 -18.45
N GLY A 250 17.78 10.49 -19.29
CA GLY A 250 19.11 9.89 -19.43
C GLY A 250 20.15 10.86 -20.02
N VAL A 251 19.72 11.80 -20.87
CA VAL A 251 20.59 12.86 -21.39
C VAL A 251 20.88 13.92 -20.31
N LEU A 252 19.85 14.34 -19.55
CA LEU A 252 20.01 15.31 -18.46
C LEU A 252 20.93 14.78 -17.34
N CYS A 253 20.77 13.52 -16.93
CA CYS A 253 21.65 12.89 -15.94
C CYS A 253 23.11 12.83 -16.40
N ARG A 254 23.35 12.54 -17.69
CA ARG A 254 24.71 12.53 -18.27
C ARG A 254 25.32 13.92 -18.36
N TRP A 255 24.53 14.91 -18.76
CA TRP A 255 24.97 16.31 -18.79
C TRP A 255 25.33 16.81 -17.39
N TYR A 256 24.47 16.55 -16.38
CA TYR A 256 24.73 16.94 -15.00
C TYR A 256 26.00 16.30 -14.45
N ALA A 257 26.18 14.98 -14.66
CA ALA A 257 27.40 14.29 -14.25
C ALA A 257 28.66 14.91 -14.89
N SER A 258 28.60 15.24 -16.19
CA SER A 258 29.70 15.89 -16.90
C SER A 258 29.98 17.32 -16.41
N ALA A 259 28.94 18.09 -16.12
CA ALA A 259 29.07 19.44 -15.58
C ALA A 259 29.70 19.44 -14.18
N VAL A 260 29.27 18.54 -13.30
CA VAL A 260 29.84 18.37 -11.96
C VAL A 260 31.31 17.95 -12.04
N GLU A 261 31.65 17.01 -12.91
CA GLU A 261 33.06 16.59 -13.08
C GLU A 261 33.95 17.74 -13.57
N THR A 262 33.45 18.55 -14.51
CA THR A 262 34.17 19.73 -15.02
C THR A 262 34.37 20.76 -13.92
N LEU A 263 33.34 21.01 -13.09
CA LEU A 263 33.44 21.91 -11.94
C LEU A 263 34.45 21.41 -10.90
N VAL A 264 34.51 20.11 -10.63
CA VAL A 264 35.52 19.53 -9.73
C VAL A 264 36.92 19.72 -10.29
N ARG A 265 37.12 19.54 -11.60
CA ARG A 265 38.44 19.77 -12.25
C ARG A 265 38.87 21.23 -12.20
N LEU A 266 37.93 22.17 -12.38
CA LEU A 266 38.23 23.61 -12.37
C LEU A 266 38.43 24.16 -10.95
N SER A 267 37.62 23.73 -10.00
CA SER A 267 37.66 24.23 -8.62
C SER A 267 38.61 23.45 -7.71
N GLY A 268 39.02 22.25 -8.12
CA GLY A 268 39.76 21.33 -7.26
C GLY A 268 38.95 20.86 -6.04
N CYS A 269 37.62 21.03 -6.04
CA CYS A 269 36.76 20.74 -4.90
C CYS A 269 35.61 19.84 -5.32
N ARG A 270 35.30 18.84 -4.50
CA ARG A 270 34.17 17.94 -4.67
C ARG A 270 33.28 18.04 -3.45
N VAL A 271 32.02 18.39 -3.66
CA VAL A 271 31.00 18.27 -2.62
C VAL A 271 30.52 16.83 -2.62
N GLU A 272 30.76 16.10 -1.52
CA GLU A 272 30.37 14.70 -1.41
C GLU A 272 29.01 14.53 -0.75
N MET A 273 28.68 15.39 0.22
CA MET A 273 27.41 15.29 0.93
C MET A 273 26.92 16.66 1.39
N VAL A 274 25.63 16.91 1.16
CA VAL A 274 24.91 18.09 1.65
C VAL A 274 23.73 17.59 2.49
N GLN A 275 23.71 17.96 3.76
CA GLN A 275 22.60 17.75 4.70
C GLN A 275 22.26 19.09 5.38
N PRO A 276 21.06 19.25 5.97
CA PRO A 276 20.60 20.52 6.53
C PRO A 276 21.58 21.16 7.52
N ASP A 277 22.24 20.33 8.34
CA ASP A 277 23.18 20.78 9.38
C ASP A 277 24.63 20.37 9.08
N TYR A 278 24.91 19.80 7.91
CA TYR A 278 26.20 19.17 7.62
C TYR A 278 26.59 19.27 6.14
N LEU A 279 27.78 19.82 5.87
CA LEU A 279 28.38 19.83 4.54
C LEU A 279 29.72 19.11 4.56
N LEU A 280 29.89 18.13 3.68
CA LEU A 280 31.16 17.47 3.41
C LEU A 280 31.73 17.94 2.08
N VAL A 281 32.86 18.64 2.16
CA VAL A 281 33.63 19.06 1.00
C VAL A 281 34.98 18.35 1.03
N THR A 282 35.31 17.70 -0.06
CA THR A 282 36.64 17.13 -0.32
C THR A 282 37.38 18.07 -1.25
N VAL A 283 38.44 18.70 -0.74
CA VAL A 283 39.37 19.42 -1.62
C VAL A 283 40.31 18.38 -2.25
N VAL A 284 40.20 18.22 -3.56
CA VAL A 284 41.00 17.32 -4.39
C VAL A 284 42.13 18.12 -5.01
N THR A 285 43.16 18.39 -4.20
CA THR A 285 44.47 18.86 -4.69
C THR A 285 45.44 17.70 -4.62
N VAL A 286 46.06 17.32 -5.73
CA VAL A 286 46.98 16.16 -5.77
C VAL A 286 48.14 16.41 -4.80
N PRO A 287 48.42 15.63 -3.73
CA PRO A 287 47.89 14.33 -3.28
C PRO A 287 47.16 14.37 -1.91
N VAL A 288 46.62 15.51 -1.50
CA VAL A 288 46.00 15.71 -0.19
C VAL A 288 44.48 15.83 -0.34
N HIS A 289 43.75 14.87 0.21
CA HIS A 289 42.32 14.97 0.43
C HIS A 289 42.10 15.65 1.78
N ILE A 290 41.51 16.83 1.75
CA ILE A 290 41.04 17.50 2.97
C ILE A 290 39.53 17.39 2.99
N HIS A 291 39.03 16.60 3.93
CA HIS A 291 37.62 16.61 4.28
C HIS A 291 37.38 17.76 5.24
N VAL A 292 36.46 18.65 4.87
CA VAL A 292 36.00 19.73 5.75
C VAL A 292 34.57 19.39 6.16
N ASP A 293 34.41 19.02 7.42
CA ASP A 293 33.09 18.87 8.03
C ASP A 293 32.60 20.23 8.49
N LEU A 294 31.52 20.76 7.90
CA LEU A 294 30.88 21.97 8.39
C LEU A 294 29.58 21.59 9.10
N MET A 295 29.62 21.51 10.43
CA MET A 295 28.41 21.32 11.22
C MET A 295 27.76 22.66 11.56
N THR A 296 26.58 22.94 11.03
CA THR A 296 25.81 24.16 11.36
C THR A 296 24.82 23.84 12.49
N GLY A 297 25.21 24.16 13.73
CA GLY A 297 24.33 23.98 14.90
C GLY A 297 23.36 25.15 15.12
N LYS A 298 22.37 24.95 16.00
CA LYS A 298 21.40 26.00 16.45
C LYS A 298 22.05 27.21 17.14
N LEU A 299 23.29 27.07 17.58
CA LEU A 299 24.17 28.15 18.02
C LEU A 299 25.30 28.21 16.99
N ARG A 300 25.68 29.42 16.54
CA ARG A 300 26.61 29.74 15.43
C ARG A 300 28.05 29.24 15.63
N SER A 301 28.27 28.03 16.12
CA SER A 301 29.57 27.38 16.22
C SER A 301 29.66 26.32 15.14
N VAL A 302 30.51 26.56 14.14
CA VAL A 302 30.82 25.54 13.13
C VAL A 302 32.01 24.74 13.62
N LYS A 303 31.80 23.45 13.84
CA LYS A 303 32.88 22.53 14.19
C LYS A 303 33.51 22.02 12.91
N VAL A 304 34.76 22.41 12.69
CA VAL A 304 35.55 21.91 11.56
C VAL A 304 36.32 20.66 11.98
N GLY A 305 35.94 19.52 11.38
CA GLY A 305 36.75 18.31 11.35
C GLY A 305 37.62 18.32 10.10
N THR A 306 38.92 18.03 10.25
CA THR A 306 39.81 17.76 9.11
C THR A 306 40.41 16.36 9.24
N THR A 307 39.99 15.43 8.40
CA THR A 307 40.69 14.15 8.20
C THR A 307 41.61 14.30 7.01
N SER A 308 42.89 14.57 7.28
CA SER A 308 43.95 14.64 6.27
C SER A 308 44.97 13.54 6.56
N SER A 309 45.52 12.92 5.50
CA SER A 309 46.66 12.01 5.61
C SER A 309 47.94 12.70 6.13
N THR A 310 47.97 14.03 6.16
CA THR A 310 49.02 14.85 6.78
C THR A 310 48.39 15.80 7.83
N PRO A 311 48.54 15.52 9.14
CA PRO A 311 47.94 16.34 10.17
C PRO A 311 48.76 17.62 10.35
N LYS A 312 48.37 18.71 9.69
CA LYS A 312 48.84 20.06 10.05
C LYS A 312 47.76 20.74 10.89
N ARG A 313 48.11 21.13 12.13
CA ARG A 313 47.28 21.91 13.07
C ARG A 313 46.66 23.17 12.42
N GLN A 314 47.33 23.69 11.40
CA GLN A 314 46.96 24.86 10.59
C GLN A 314 45.67 24.70 9.78
N TRP A 315 45.26 23.49 9.39
CA TRP A 315 44.05 23.30 8.55
C TRP A 315 42.77 23.60 9.31
N LYS A 316 42.73 23.21 10.58
CA LYS A 316 41.59 23.46 11.47
C LYS A 316 41.42 24.97 11.71
N GLU A 317 42.52 25.68 12.00
CA GLU A 317 42.51 27.13 12.23
C GLU A 317 42.07 27.91 10.97
N LEU A 318 42.54 27.53 9.78
CA LEU A 318 42.14 28.16 8.51
C LEU A 318 40.65 27.95 8.21
N ALA A 319 40.14 26.75 8.49
CA ALA A 319 38.73 26.44 8.29
C ALA A 319 37.83 27.14 9.32
N GLU A 320 38.24 27.21 10.58
CA GLU A 320 37.53 27.99 11.61
C GLU A 320 37.49 29.48 11.22
N THR A 321 38.62 30.04 10.77
CA THR A 321 38.72 31.43 10.29
C THR A 321 37.79 31.68 9.09
N ALA A 322 37.83 30.80 8.09
CA ALA A 322 36.99 30.96 6.90
C ALA A 322 35.50 30.90 7.22
N VAL A 323 35.11 30.11 8.21
CA VAL A 323 33.71 30.02 8.63
C VAL A 323 33.30 31.21 9.48
N GLU A 324 34.16 31.71 10.37
CA GLU A 324 33.92 32.95 11.12
C GLU A 324 33.67 34.15 10.19
N PHE A 325 34.39 34.23 9.07
CA PHE A 325 34.22 35.27 8.06
C PHE A 325 33.20 34.92 6.95
N ASN A 326 32.60 33.72 6.99
CA ASN A 326 31.72 33.19 5.93
C ASN A 326 32.32 33.27 4.51
N ASP A 327 33.63 33.05 4.40
CA ASP A 327 34.40 33.15 3.15
C ASP A 327 34.97 31.78 2.75
N ILE A 328 34.10 30.93 2.18
CA ILE A 328 34.49 29.63 1.62
C ILE A 328 35.55 29.79 0.51
N PRO A 329 35.48 30.78 -0.40
CA PRO A 329 36.56 31.04 -1.35
C PRO A 329 37.92 31.28 -0.69
N PHE A 330 37.98 31.99 0.45
CA PHE A 330 39.21 32.16 1.22
C PHE A 330 39.75 30.83 1.75
N LEU A 331 38.89 29.94 2.25
CA LEU A 331 39.30 28.61 2.68
C LEU A 331 39.98 27.84 1.56
N LEU A 332 39.34 27.80 0.39
CA LEU A 332 39.83 27.05 -0.76
C LEU A 332 41.15 27.63 -1.28
N ARG A 333 41.28 28.96 -1.36
CA ARG A 333 42.54 29.62 -1.75
C ARG A 333 43.66 29.37 -0.74
N SER A 334 43.35 29.41 0.55
CA SER A 334 44.34 29.19 1.62
C SER A 334 44.80 27.74 1.67
N ILE A 335 43.89 26.79 1.45
CA ILE A 335 44.22 25.38 1.29
C ILE A 335 45.11 25.16 0.08
N HIS A 336 44.71 25.68 -1.08
CA HIS A 336 45.48 25.54 -2.32
C HIS A 336 46.87 26.19 -2.21
N ALA A 337 47.00 27.35 -1.55
CA ALA A 337 48.28 28.03 -1.32
C ALA A 337 49.19 27.29 -0.33
N ALA A 338 48.62 26.59 0.66
CA ALA A 338 49.38 25.85 1.66
C ALA A 338 49.72 24.41 1.24
N VAL A 339 49.05 23.86 0.22
CA VAL A 339 49.40 22.58 -0.42
C VAL A 339 50.49 22.77 -1.49
N ASN A 340 50.53 23.91 -2.18
CA ASN A 340 51.51 24.21 -3.24
C ASN A 340 52.79 24.94 -2.75
N LYS A 341 52.93 25.17 -1.45
CA LYS A 341 54.18 25.62 -0.79
C LYS A 341 54.86 24.43 -0.16
#